data_AF-A0A6G8C298-F1
#
_entry.id   AF-A0A6G8C298-F1
#
_cell.length_a   1.000
_cell.length_b   1.000
_cell.length_c   1.000
_cell.angle_alpha   90.00
_cell.angle_beta   90.00
_cell.angle_gamma   90.00
#
_symmetry.space_group_name_H-M   'P 1'
#
loop_
_entity.id
_entity.type
_entity.pdbx_description
1 polymer ?
#
loop_
_entity_poly.entity_id
_entity_poly.type
_entity_poly.pdbx_seq_one_letter_code
_entity_poly.pdbx_strand_id
1 'polypeptide(L)'
;MPDMSIQATWNEPGQAGQHFKNVVVPWCKSMWMAGHRLHVEVRLHEDAKTDRQRKYYHGVVLKTIAQQARGADGAQFPLTVWKEYFRSEYLGHKTVTTKNPMTGKKVRRRQRVSTEDLGVKGYSQLIDRVSAFAATELGVTFPMPFSEWERMQVDPDTGEIIGGLHE
;
A
#
# COMPACT_ATOMS: atom_id res chain seq x y z
N MET A 1 15.86 -24.67 -1.99
CA MET A 1 16.76 -23.52 -2.20
C MET A 1 16.52 -22.57 -1.04
N PRO A 2 17.55 -21.98 -0.40
CA PRO A 2 17.31 -21.00 0.65
C PRO A 2 16.52 -19.83 0.06
N ASP A 3 15.53 -19.35 0.81
CA ASP A 3 14.75 -18.19 0.43
C ASP A 3 15.69 -16.99 0.20
N MET A 4 15.59 -16.37 -0.97
CA MET A 4 16.50 -15.32 -1.42
C MET A 4 16.16 -13.96 -0.79
N SER A 5 15.11 -13.88 0.03
CA SER A 5 14.77 -12.69 0.79
C SER A 5 14.16 -13.01 2.14
N ILE A 6 14.40 -12.14 3.13
CA ILE A 6 13.65 -12.12 4.39
C ILE A 6 12.93 -10.78 4.47
N GLN A 7 11.62 -10.83 4.72
CA GLN A 7 10.80 -9.66 4.98
C GLN A 7 10.07 -9.82 6.32
N ALA A 8 10.22 -8.85 7.20
CA ALA A 8 9.61 -8.85 8.52
C ALA A 8 9.00 -7.48 8.85
N THR A 9 7.99 -7.47 9.70
CA THR A 9 7.40 -6.27 10.27
C THR A 9 7.18 -6.48 11.75
N TRP A 10 7.96 -5.75 12.55
CA TRP A 10 7.93 -5.86 13.99
C TRP A 10 7.01 -4.80 14.58
N ASN A 11 5.84 -5.24 15.05
CA ASN A 11 4.85 -4.37 15.69
C ASN A 11 5.10 -4.24 17.20
N GLU A 12 5.87 -5.16 17.78
CA GLU A 12 6.20 -5.20 19.20
C GLU A 12 7.73 -5.15 19.43
N PRO A 13 8.23 -4.31 20.37
CA PRO A 13 9.66 -4.17 20.60
C PRO A 13 10.37 -5.47 21.03
N GLY A 14 9.69 -6.31 21.82
CA GLY A 14 10.25 -7.59 22.31
C GLY A 14 10.46 -8.60 21.18
N GLN A 15 9.49 -8.69 20.26
CA GLN A 15 9.57 -9.53 19.06
C GLN A 15 10.69 -9.06 18.12
N ALA A 16 10.82 -7.73 17.92
CA ALA A 16 11.83 -7.15 17.02
C ALA A 16 13.26 -7.57 17.38
N GLY A 17 13.63 -7.42 18.66
CA GLY A 17 14.98 -7.72 19.12
C GLY A 17 15.33 -9.21 18.98
N GLN A 18 14.38 -10.09 19.27
CA GLN A 18 14.58 -11.54 19.20
C GLN A 18 14.66 -12.03 17.75
N HIS A 19 13.73 -11.60 16.89
CA HIS A 19 13.71 -11.95 15.47
C HIS A 19 14.97 -11.46 14.75
N PHE A 20 15.39 -10.22 15.00
CA PHE A 20 16.60 -9.67 14.39
C PHE A 20 17.84 -10.48 14.75
N LYS A 21 18.00 -10.83 16.03
CA LYS A 21 19.16 -11.60 16.51
C LYS A 21 19.18 -13.04 16.02
N ASN A 22 18.02 -13.70 16.00
CA ASN A 22 17.94 -15.14 15.79
C ASN A 22 17.66 -15.53 14.34
N VAL A 23 17.12 -14.62 13.53
CA VAL A 23 16.70 -14.90 12.16
C VAL A 23 17.49 -14.04 11.18
N VAL A 24 17.38 -12.70 11.29
CA VAL A 24 17.99 -11.78 10.32
C VAL A 24 19.52 -11.88 10.34
N VAL A 25 20.15 -11.84 11.52
CA VAL A 25 21.61 -11.90 11.63
C VAL A 25 22.18 -13.22 11.10
N PRO A 26 21.68 -14.41 11.47
CA PRO A 26 22.17 -15.68 10.92
C PRO A 26 21.99 -15.80 9.40
N TRP A 27 20.86 -15.33 8.86
CA TRP A 27 20.62 -15.36 7.42
C TRP A 27 21.55 -14.41 6.65
N CYS A 28 21.77 -13.18 7.13
CA CYS A 28 22.72 -12.27 6.50
C CYS A 28 24.13 -12.87 6.45
N LYS A 29 24.55 -13.53 7.53
CA LYS A 29 25.84 -14.23 7.58
C LYS A 29 25.93 -15.35 6.55
N SER A 30 24.88 -16.17 6.40
CA SER A 30 24.89 -17.27 5.40
C SER A 30 24.98 -16.74 3.97
N MET A 31 24.28 -15.65 3.66
CA MET A 31 24.32 -15.02 2.34
C MET A 31 25.68 -14.39 2.02
N TRP A 32 26.33 -13.74 2.98
CA TRP A 32 27.69 -13.21 2.78
C TRP A 32 28.71 -14.33 2.60
N MET A 33 28.61 -15.43 3.36
CA MET A 33 29.47 -16.61 3.16
C MET A 33 29.28 -17.23 1.77
N ALA A 34 28.07 -17.14 1.20
CA ALA A 34 27.77 -17.55 -0.16
C ALA A 34 28.18 -16.51 -1.24
N GLY A 35 28.79 -15.38 -0.85
CA GLY A 35 29.28 -14.36 -1.77
C GLY A 35 28.22 -13.36 -2.26
N HIS A 36 27.01 -13.37 -1.70
CA HIS A 36 25.97 -12.43 -2.08
C HIS A 36 26.18 -11.04 -1.45
N ARG A 37 25.75 -9.99 -2.16
CA ARG A 37 25.62 -8.64 -1.62
C ARG A 37 24.18 -8.42 -1.20
N LEU A 38 23.98 -7.94 0.02
CA LEU A 38 22.65 -7.71 0.59
C LEU A 38 22.34 -6.21 0.63
N HIS A 39 21.06 -5.89 0.40
CA HIS A 39 20.49 -4.57 0.59
C HIS A 39 19.46 -4.66 1.73
N VAL A 40 19.54 -3.74 2.69
CA VAL A 40 18.63 -3.69 3.85
C VAL A 40 18.00 -2.31 3.92
N GLU A 41 16.67 -2.27 3.97
CA GLU A 41 15.90 -1.06 4.20
C GLU A 41 15.15 -1.20 5.53
N VAL A 42 15.40 -0.27 6.46
CA VAL A 42 14.68 -0.19 7.74
C VAL A 42 13.86 1.08 7.71
N ARG A 43 12.54 0.94 7.82
CA ARG A 43 11.59 2.06 7.76
C ARG A 43 10.72 2.07 9.01
N LEU A 44 10.08 3.21 9.26
CA LEU A 44 9.06 3.30 10.29
C LEU A 44 7.83 2.46 9.89
N HIS A 45 7.16 1.89 10.89
CA HIS A 45 5.98 1.05 10.68
C HIS A 45 4.87 1.75 9.89
N GLU A 46 4.71 3.07 10.07
CA GLU A 46 3.70 3.86 9.36
C GLU A 46 3.91 3.90 7.84
N ASP A 47 5.17 3.96 7.38
CA ASP A 47 5.49 3.93 5.94
C ASP A 47 5.18 2.55 5.37
N ALA A 48 5.58 1.48 6.06
CA ALA A 48 5.29 0.10 5.66
C ALA A 48 3.78 -0.18 5.62
N LYS A 49 3.02 0.36 6.58
CA LYS A 49 1.55 0.27 6.61
C LYS A 49 0.91 1.00 5.45
N THR A 50 1.43 2.17 5.09
CA THR A 50 0.95 2.93 3.93
C THR A 50 1.17 2.14 2.63
N ASP A 51 2.30 1.46 2.48
CA ASP A 51 2.58 0.60 1.32
C ASP A 51 1.61 -0.60 1.25
N ARG A 52 1.28 -1.22 2.39
CA ARG A 52 0.27 -2.30 2.46
C ARG A 52 -1.12 -1.81 2.11
N GLN A 53 -1.54 -0.66 2.63
CA GLN A 53 -2.82 -0.06 2.28
C GLN A 53 -2.89 0.27 0.79
N ARG A 54 -1.79 0.77 0.20
CA ARG A 54 -1.69 0.98 -1.25
C ARG A 54 -1.84 -0.34 -2.01
N LYS A 55 -1.14 -1.40 -1.60
CA LYS A 55 -1.24 -2.74 -2.21
C LYS A 55 -2.66 -3.29 -2.12
N TYR A 56 -3.34 -3.16 -0.97
CA TYR A 56 -4.72 -3.57 -0.81
C TYR A 56 -5.70 -2.74 -1.66
N TYR A 57 -5.57 -1.42 -1.65
CA TYR A 57 -6.43 -0.53 -2.41
C TYR A 57 -6.35 -0.81 -3.92
N HIS A 58 -5.13 -0.91 -4.46
CA HIS A 58 -4.93 -1.18 -5.88
C HIS A 58 -5.13 -2.65 -6.25
N GLY A 59 -4.66 -3.58 -5.43
CA GLY A 59 -4.64 -5.01 -5.73
C GLY A 59 -5.94 -5.73 -5.40
N VAL A 60 -6.73 -5.23 -4.44
CA VAL A 60 -7.99 -5.84 -4.02
C VAL A 60 -9.14 -4.91 -4.38
N VAL A 61 -9.25 -3.75 -3.73
CA VAL A 61 -10.45 -2.89 -3.84
C VAL A 61 -10.74 -2.51 -5.29
N LEU A 62 -9.79 -1.86 -5.97
CA LEU A 62 -10.03 -1.38 -7.32
C LEU A 62 -10.13 -2.49 -8.37
N LYS A 63 -9.43 -3.63 -8.18
CA LYS A 63 -9.56 -4.79 -9.07
C LYS A 63 -10.95 -5.41 -8.96
N THR A 64 -11.44 -5.60 -7.74
CA THR A 64 -12.78 -6.12 -7.47
C THR A 64 -13.86 -5.22 -8.08
N ILE A 65 -13.74 -3.90 -7.92
CA ILE A 65 -14.66 -2.94 -8.54
C ILE A 65 -14.62 -3.05 -10.07
N ALA A 66 -13.44 -3.05 -10.67
CA ALA A 66 -13.31 -3.15 -12.13
C ALA A 66 -13.91 -4.45 -12.70
N GLN A 67 -13.89 -5.53 -11.93
CA GLN A 67 -14.47 -6.82 -12.32
C GLN A 67 -16.01 -6.82 -12.18
N GLN A 68 -16.53 -6.36 -11.04
CA GLN A 68 -17.93 -6.53 -10.67
C GLN A 68 -18.82 -5.36 -11.09
N ALA A 69 -18.35 -4.12 -10.95
CA ALA A 69 -19.17 -2.94 -11.17
C ALA A 69 -19.45 -2.69 -12.66
N ARG A 70 -20.57 -2.01 -12.91
CA ARG A 70 -20.92 -1.44 -14.20
C ARG A 70 -21.21 0.05 -14.01
N GLY A 71 -20.90 0.84 -15.03
CA GLY A 71 -21.27 2.26 -15.06
C GLY A 71 -22.77 2.46 -15.22
N ALA A 72 -23.19 3.72 -15.18
CA ALA A 72 -24.60 4.10 -15.31
C ALA A 72 -25.22 3.65 -16.66
N ASP A 73 -24.40 3.53 -17.70
CA ASP A 73 -24.75 3.03 -19.03
C ASP A 73 -24.66 1.49 -19.14
N GLY A 74 -24.36 0.80 -18.04
CA GLY A 74 -24.12 -0.63 -18.01
C GLY A 74 -22.73 -1.04 -18.51
N ALA A 75 -21.85 -0.10 -18.88
CA ALA A 75 -20.52 -0.42 -19.39
C ALA A 75 -19.57 -0.90 -18.29
N GLN A 76 -18.61 -1.76 -18.64
CA GLN A 76 -17.53 -2.12 -17.75
C GLN A 76 -16.34 -1.18 -17.95
N PHE A 77 -15.74 -0.71 -16.85
CA PHE A 77 -14.59 0.20 -16.89
C PHE A 77 -13.34 -0.45 -16.29
N PRO A 78 -12.15 -0.17 -16.86
CA PRO A 78 -10.89 -0.68 -16.32
C PRO A 78 -10.55 0.00 -14.98
N LEU A 79 -9.66 -0.65 -14.23
CA LEU A 79 -9.18 -0.19 -12.92
C LEU A 79 -8.71 1.27 -12.93
N THR A 80 -8.02 1.69 -13.99
CA THR A 80 -7.46 3.05 -14.11
C THR A 80 -8.55 4.13 -14.18
N VAL A 81 -9.68 3.82 -14.79
CA VAL A 81 -10.84 4.73 -14.87
C VAL A 81 -11.51 4.85 -13.51
N TRP A 82 -11.76 3.72 -12.83
CA TRP A 82 -12.29 3.72 -11.46
C TRP A 82 -11.36 4.45 -10.48
N LYS A 83 -10.04 4.24 -10.59
CA LYS A 83 -9.04 4.94 -9.79
C LYS A 83 -9.17 6.46 -9.94
N GLU A 84 -9.27 6.95 -11.18
CA GLU A 84 -9.36 8.38 -11.44
C GLU A 84 -10.69 8.97 -10.97
N TYR A 85 -11.80 8.24 -11.15
CA TYR A 85 -13.12 8.61 -10.63
C TYR A 85 -13.06 8.82 -9.10
N PHE A 86 -12.66 7.80 -8.34
CA PHE A 86 -12.63 7.87 -6.89
C PHE A 86 -11.58 8.85 -6.34
N ARG A 87 -10.45 9.03 -7.03
CA ARG A 87 -9.47 10.07 -6.69
C ARG A 87 -10.11 11.45 -6.82
N SER A 88 -10.76 11.73 -7.95
CA SER A 88 -11.40 13.01 -8.19
C SER A 88 -12.49 13.27 -7.15
N GLU A 89 -13.31 12.27 -6.88
CA GLU A 89 -14.44 12.34 -5.95
C GLU A 89 -14.00 12.56 -4.50
N TYR A 90 -13.04 11.79 -4.00
CA TYR A 90 -12.72 11.78 -2.56
C TYR A 90 -11.48 12.56 -2.16
N LEU A 91 -10.54 12.83 -3.09
CA LEU A 91 -9.27 13.51 -2.77
C LEU A 91 -9.17 14.92 -3.37
N GLY A 92 -9.78 15.13 -4.54
CA GLY A 92 -9.82 16.43 -5.19
C GLY A 92 -8.43 17.02 -5.51
N HIS A 93 -8.22 18.28 -5.11
CA HIS A 93 -7.04 19.07 -5.47
C HIS A 93 -6.53 19.90 -4.28
N LYS A 94 -5.21 20.03 -4.17
CA LYS A 94 -4.53 20.96 -3.26
C LYS A 94 -4.02 22.20 -4.00
N THR A 95 -4.00 23.35 -3.34
CA THR A 95 -3.33 24.54 -3.91
C THR A 95 -1.88 24.51 -3.51
N VAL A 96 -0.97 24.51 -4.49
CA VAL A 96 0.47 24.54 -4.25
C VAL A 96 1.05 25.84 -4.76
N THR A 97 1.83 26.48 -3.90
CA THR A 97 2.62 27.66 -4.25
C THR A 97 4.03 27.20 -4.60
N THR A 98 4.46 27.50 -5.82
CA THR A 98 5.81 27.19 -6.30
C THR A 98 6.48 28.47 -6.80
N LYS A 99 7.81 28.52 -6.78
CA LYS A 99 8.57 29.61 -7.39
C LYS A 99 8.81 29.25 -8.85
N ASN A 100 8.42 30.12 -9.78
CA ASN A 100 8.72 29.91 -11.19
C ASN A 100 10.25 30.00 -11.37
N PRO A 101 10.91 28.95 -11.92
CA PRO A 101 12.37 28.93 -12.03
C PRO A 101 12.91 29.96 -13.03
N MET A 102 12.10 30.39 -14.01
CA MET A 102 12.50 31.35 -15.04
C MET A 102 12.29 32.82 -14.62
N THR A 103 11.25 33.10 -13.83
CA THR A 103 10.90 34.49 -13.46
C THR A 103 11.12 34.82 -11.98
N GLY A 104 11.37 33.82 -11.15
CA GLY A 104 11.52 33.96 -9.70
C GLY A 104 10.23 34.33 -8.95
N LYS A 105 9.11 34.54 -9.65
CA LYS A 105 7.82 34.91 -9.04
C LYS A 105 7.13 33.70 -8.42
N LYS A 106 6.38 33.92 -7.33
CA LYS A 106 5.50 32.90 -6.75
C LYS A 106 4.29 32.69 -7.65
N VAL A 107 4.02 31.43 -7.98
CA VAL A 107 2.86 31.00 -8.77
C VAL A 107 2.06 30.01 -7.95
N ARG A 108 0.74 30.20 -7.91
CA ARG A 108 -0.21 29.28 -7.27
C ARG A 108 -0.89 28.44 -8.35
N ARG A 109 -0.90 27.13 -8.19
CA ARG A 109 -1.63 26.21 -9.07
C ARG A 109 -2.43 25.20 -8.28
N ARG A 110 -3.56 24.75 -8.84
CA ARG A 110 -4.25 23.56 -8.35
C ARG A 110 -3.45 22.35 -8.79
N GLN A 111 -3.06 21.51 -7.83
CA GLN A 111 -2.39 20.24 -8.06
C GLN A 111 -3.33 19.12 -7.64
N ARG A 112 -3.44 18.08 -8.48
CA ARG A 112 -4.17 16.87 -8.10
C ARG A 112 -3.54 16.26 -6.85
N VAL A 113 -4.38 15.77 -5.93
CA VAL A 113 -3.90 14.94 -4.82
C VAL A 113 -3.71 13.52 -5.35
N SER A 114 -2.48 13.01 -5.27
CA SER A 114 -2.17 11.63 -5.62
C SER A 114 -2.56 10.70 -4.47
N THR A 115 -2.98 9.47 -4.77
CA THR A 115 -3.11 8.43 -3.75
C THR A 115 -1.75 8.09 -3.13
N GLU A 116 -0.65 8.34 -3.84
CA GLU A 116 0.71 8.13 -3.34
C GLU A 116 1.13 9.18 -2.30
N ASP A 117 0.49 10.35 -2.28
CA ASP A 117 0.75 11.42 -1.31
C ASP A 117 0.02 11.17 0.04
N LEU A 118 -0.77 10.10 0.15
CA LEU A 118 -1.56 9.80 1.34
C LEU A 118 -0.72 9.02 2.36
N GLY A 119 -0.73 9.46 3.62
CA GLY A 119 -0.31 8.64 4.75
C GLY A 119 -1.40 7.68 5.22
N VAL A 120 -1.12 6.93 6.28
CA VAL A 120 -1.98 5.85 6.80
C VAL A 120 -3.45 6.25 6.97
N LYS A 121 -3.69 7.38 7.62
CA LYS A 121 -5.05 7.88 7.88
C LYS A 121 -5.80 8.24 6.59
N GLY A 122 -5.09 8.85 5.62
CA GLY A 122 -5.68 9.21 4.33
C GLY A 122 -6.07 7.98 3.53
N TYR A 123 -5.23 6.94 3.54
CA TYR A 123 -5.56 5.66 2.91
C TYR A 123 -6.73 4.94 3.59
N SER A 124 -6.78 4.89 4.92
CA SER A 124 -7.91 4.30 5.64
C SER A 124 -9.22 4.96 5.21
N GLN A 125 -9.28 6.29 5.24
CA GLN A 125 -10.48 7.04 4.83
C GLN A 125 -10.86 6.80 3.36
N LEU A 126 -9.86 6.72 2.47
CA LEU A 126 -10.11 6.45 1.06
C LEU A 126 -10.66 5.04 0.84
N ILE A 127 -10.03 4.03 1.45
CA ILE A 127 -10.46 2.63 1.36
C ILE A 127 -11.89 2.49 1.89
N ASP A 128 -12.19 3.07 3.04
CA ASP A 128 -13.52 2.98 3.66
C ASP A 128 -14.59 3.63 2.77
N ARG A 129 -14.35 4.85 2.27
CA ARG A 129 -15.31 5.56 1.41
C ARG A 129 -15.56 4.85 0.09
N VAL A 130 -14.49 4.40 -0.57
CA VAL A 130 -14.58 3.69 -1.84
C VAL A 130 -15.28 2.34 -1.66
N SER A 131 -14.94 1.60 -0.61
CA SER A 131 -15.55 0.29 -0.35
C SER A 131 -17.03 0.43 0.01
N ALA A 132 -17.39 1.43 0.82
CA ALA A 132 -18.77 1.72 1.14
C ALA A 132 -19.58 2.08 -0.12
N PHE A 133 -19.11 3.03 -0.92
CA PHE A 133 -19.77 3.43 -2.17
C PHE A 133 -19.91 2.24 -3.13
N ALA A 134 -18.86 1.45 -3.31
CA ALA A 134 -18.90 0.31 -4.20
C ALA A 134 -19.89 -0.77 -3.72
N ALA A 135 -19.99 -1.00 -2.41
CA ALA A 135 -20.94 -1.96 -1.86
C ALA A 135 -22.40 -1.45 -1.98
N THR A 136 -22.65 -0.17 -1.68
CA THR A 136 -24.02 0.38 -1.64
C THR A 136 -24.54 0.74 -3.03
N GLU A 137 -23.72 1.43 -3.84
CA GLU A 137 -24.15 1.99 -5.12
C GLU A 137 -23.86 1.06 -6.30
N LEU A 138 -22.79 0.27 -6.22
CA LEU A 138 -22.34 -0.58 -7.33
C LEU A 138 -22.61 -2.07 -7.09
N GLY A 139 -23.15 -2.45 -5.93
CA GLY A 139 -23.41 -3.84 -5.56
C GLY A 139 -22.16 -4.72 -5.47
N VAL A 140 -20.99 -4.13 -5.27
CA VAL A 140 -19.71 -4.85 -5.23
C VAL A 140 -19.55 -5.57 -3.89
N THR A 141 -19.24 -6.86 -3.96
CA THR A 141 -18.88 -7.67 -2.79
C THR A 141 -17.37 -7.86 -2.73
N PHE A 142 -16.74 -7.35 -1.67
CA PHE A 142 -15.31 -7.52 -1.42
C PHE A 142 -15.04 -8.86 -0.73
N PRO A 143 -13.90 -9.51 -1.04
CA PRO A 143 -13.57 -10.81 -0.44
C PRO A 143 -13.37 -10.71 1.08
N MET A 144 -12.80 -9.60 1.57
CA MET A 144 -12.52 -9.35 2.98
C MET A 144 -12.13 -7.87 3.20
N PRO A 145 -12.18 -7.35 4.44
CA PRO A 145 -11.70 -6.01 4.76
C PRO A 145 -10.16 -5.92 4.86
N PHE A 146 -9.62 -4.69 4.88
CA PHE A 146 -8.17 -4.44 4.97
C PHE A 146 -7.53 -5.07 6.21
N SER A 147 -8.19 -5.00 7.37
CA SER A 147 -7.64 -5.53 8.64
C SER A 147 -7.43 -7.04 8.60
N GLU A 148 -8.32 -7.77 7.95
CA GLU A 148 -8.23 -9.22 7.80
C GLU A 148 -7.20 -9.58 6.72
N TRP A 149 -7.21 -8.86 5.59
CA TRP A 149 -6.19 -9.00 4.55
C TRP A 149 -4.77 -8.75 5.10
N GLU A 150 -4.59 -7.71 5.92
CA GLU A 150 -3.29 -7.37 6.52
C GLU A 150 -2.78 -8.47 7.47
N ARG A 151 -3.68 -9.07 8.26
CA ARG A 151 -3.32 -10.19 9.16
C ARG A 151 -2.89 -11.43 8.40
N MET A 152 -3.54 -11.75 7.28
CA MET A 152 -3.13 -12.90 6.44
C MET A 152 -1.74 -12.72 5.83
N GLN A 153 -1.23 -11.49 5.76
CA GLN A 153 0.09 -11.22 5.21
C GLN A 153 1.20 -11.32 6.25
N VAL A 154 0.91 -11.44 7.55
CA VAL A 154 1.92 -11.38 8.62
C VAL A 154 1.76 -12.57 9.56
N ASP A 155 2.82 -13.33 9.75
CA ASP A 155 2.90 -14.38 10.77
C ASP A 155 2.79 -13.74 12.17
N PRO A 156 1.83 -14.17 13.00
CA PRO A 156 1.55 -13.51 14.27
C PRO A 156 2.65 -13.70 15.31
N ASP A 157 3.41 -14.80 15.25
CA ASP A 157 4.42 -15.15 16.25
C ASP A 157 5.78 -14.51 15.92
N THR A 158 6.10 -14.39 14.62
CA THR A 158 7.41 -13.95 14.15
C THR A 158 7.41 -12.56 13.52
N GLY A 159 6.25 -12.09 13.04
CA GLY A 159 6.12 -10.84 12.29
C GLY A 159 6.57 -10.95 10.83
N GLU A 160 6.86 -12.16 10.35
CA GLU A 160 7.30 -12.42 8.98
C GLU A 160 6.17 -12.20 7.99
N ILE A 161 6.48 -11.62 6.82
CA ILE A 161 5.47 -11.41 5.79
C ILE A 161 5.32 -12.72 4.99
N ILE A 162 4.22 -13.46 5.22
CA ILE A 162 3.92 -14.76 4.58
C ILE A 162 3.80 -14.62 3.05
N GLY A 163 3.44 -13.42 2.57
CA GLY A 163 3.31 -13.08 1.15
C GLY A 163 4.56 -12.48 0.49
N GLY A 164 5.72 -12.56 1.13
CA GLY A 164 7.01 -12.10 0.59
C GLY A 164 7.60 -13.02 -0.48
N LEU A 165 6.79 -13.54 -1.42
CA LEU A 165 7.25 -14.42 -2.50
C LEU A 165 6.90 -13.85 -3.87
N HIS A 166 7.98 -13.57 -4.61
CA HIS A 166 8.14 -13.62 -6.08
C HIS A 166 7.17 -12.81 -6.96
N GLU A 167 7.66 -11.67 -7.47
CA GLU A 167 7.65 -11.42 -8.92
C GLU A 167 9.06 -11.63 -9.47
#